data_AF-A0A6B3B7V7-F1
#
_entry.id   AF-A0A6B3B7V7-F1
#
_cell.length_a   1.000
_cell.length_b   1.000
_cell.length_c   1.000
_cell.angle_alpha   90.00
_cell.angle_beta   90.00
_cell.angle_gamma   90.00
#
_symmetry.space_group_name_H-M   'P 1'
#
loop_
_entity.id
_entity.type
_entity.pdbx_description
1 polymer ?
#
loop_
_entity_poly.entity_id
_entity_poly.type
_entity_poly.pdbx_seq_one_letter_code
_entity_poly.pdbx_strand_id
1 'polypeptide(L)' 'MTASTAAPGTLPTRRPVVGLDLGGTKIAAALFGADGAVAARHSRPTPAREGAAAVLDALA' A
#
# COMPACT_ATOMS: atom_id res chain seq x y z
N MET A 1 -38.70 -4.50 -27.50
CA MET A 1 -37.45 -5.00 -26.90
C MET A 1 -36.33 -4.09 -27.38
N THR A 2 -36.04 -3.03 -26.64
CA THR A 2 -34.96 -2.09 -26.95
C THR A 2 -34.06 -2.01 -25.72
N ALA A 3 -32.86 -2.58 -25.82
CA ALA A 3 -31.88 -2.55 -24.74
C ALA A 3 -31.27 -1.14 -24.65
N SER A 4 -31.36 -0.53 -23.47
CA SER A 4 -30.67 0.72 -23.14
C SER A 4 -29.22 0.40 -22.82
N THR A 5 -28.29 0.78 -23.70
CA THR A 5 -26.85 0.70 -23.41
C THR A 5 -26.50 1.80 -22.41
N ALA A 6 -26.32 1.42 -21.14
CA ALA A 6 -25.74 2.32 -20.15
C ALA A 6 -24.29 2.64 -20.54
N ALA A 7 -23.91 3.91 -20.48
CA ALA A 7 -22.51 4.33 -20.59
C ALA A 7 -21.65 3.53 -19.58
N PRO A 8 -20.39 3.20 -19.90
CA PRO A 8 -19.54 2.46 -18.96
C PRO A 8 -19.46 3.25 -17.66
N GLY A 9 -20.15 2.76 -16.64
CA GLY A 9 -20.12 3.37 -15.32
C GLY A 9 -18.67 3.40 -14.86
N THR A 10 -18.19 4.55 -14.41
CA THR A 10 -16.91 4.66 -13.71
C THR A 10 -16.96 3.66 -12.56
N LEU A 11 -16.26 2.53 -12.72
CA LEU A 11 -16.05 1.61 -11.62
C LEU A 11 -15.40 2.42 -10.51
N PRO A 12 -15.87 2.31 -9.25
CA PRO A 12 -15.27 3.05 -8.14
C PRO A 12 -13.77 2.79 -8.17
N THR A 13 -12.98 3.86 -8.36
CA THR A 13 -11.53 3.73 -8.38
C THR A 13 -11.12 3.29 -6.99
N ARG A 14 -10.70 2.02 -6.88
CA ARG A 14 -10.19 1.50 -5.63
C ARG A 14 -8.98 2.34 -5.27
N ARG A 15 -9.00 2.98 -4.10
CA ARG A 15 -7.88 3.80 -3.64
C ARG A 15 -6.62 2.93 -3.56
N PRO A 16 -5.44 3.46 -3.90
CA PRO A 16 -4.21 2.74 -3.70
C PRO A 16 -4.03 2.39 -2.22
N VAL A 17 -3.42 1.24 -1.95
CA VAL A 17 -3.19 0.73 -0.59
C VAL A 17 -1.69 0.60 -0.36
N VAL A 18 -1.23 0.97 0.84
CA VAL A 18 0.14 0.66 1.29
C VAL A 18 0.09 -0.55 2.20
N GLY A 19 0.80 -1.60 1.83
CA GLY A 19 1.06 -2.73 2.73
C GLY A 19 2.38 -2.51 3.47
N LEU A 20 2.38 -2.81 4.78
CA LEU A 20 3.54 -2.68 5.64
C LEU A 20 3.80 -3.98 6.40
N ASP A 21 5.04 -4.45 6.37
CA ASP A 21 5.55 -5.56 7.17
C ASP A 21 6.66 -5.04 8.09
N LEU A 22 6.41 -5.10 9.40
CA LEU A 22 7.32 -4.66 10.45
C LEU A 22 7.88 -5.88 11.18
N GLY A 23 9.06 -6.31 10.75
CA GLY A 23 9.86 -7.30 11.47
C GLY A 23 10.81 -6.67 12.48
N GLY A 24 11.45 -7.48 13.32
CA GLY A 24 12.46 -6.99 14.27
C GLY A 24 13.75 -6.46 13.62
N THR A 25 13.98 -6.80 12.34
CA THR A 25 15.22 -6.43 11.62
C THR A 25 14.94 -5.59 10.37
N LYS A 26 13.80 -5.79 9.72
CA LYS A 26 13.48 -5.17 8.44
C LYS A 26 12.06 -4.62 8.45
N ILE A 27 11.94 -3.40 7.94
CA ILE A 27 10.67 -2.80 7.54
C ILE A 27 10.56 -3.00 6.03
N ALA A 28 9.48 -3.60 5.56
CA ALA A 28 9.16 -3.70 4.14
C ALA A 28 7.83 -3.03 3.85
N ALA A 29 7.74 -2.35 2.72
CA ALA A 29 6.53 -1.68 2.25
C ALA A 29 6.28 -1.96 0.77
N ALA A 30 5.01 -2.00 0.39
CA ALA A 30 4.60 -2.06 -1.00
C ALA A 30 3.39 -1.17 -1.26
N LEU A 31 3.41 -0.45 -2.37
CA LEU A 31 2.27 0.30 -2.89
C LEU A 31 1.50 -0.59 -3.87
N PHE A 32 0.21 -0.75 -3.64
CA PHE A 32 -0.68 -1.54 -4.49
C PHE A 32 -1.64 -0.64 -5.26
N GLY A 33 -1.73 -0.89 -6.57
CA GLY A 33 -2.72 -0.28 -7.45
C GLY A 33 -4.13 -0.79 -7.16
N ALA A 34 -5.11 -0.16 -7.82
CA ALA A 34 -6.53 -0.50 -7.64
C ALA A 34 -6.87 -1.96 -8.05
N ASP A 35 -6.07 -2.52 -8.95
CA ASP A 35 -6.10 -3.88 -9.47
C ASP A 35 -5.37 -4.90 -8.57
N GLY A 36 -4.79 -4.44 -7.46
CA GLY A 36 -3.97 -5.26 -6.57
C GLY A 36 -2.55 -5.52 -7.08
N ALA A 37 -2.15 -4.93 -8.22
CA ALA A 37 -0.79 -5.02 -8.71
C ALA A 37 0.17 -4.20 -7.83
N VAL A 38 1.42 -4.65 -7.70
CA VAL A 38 2.45 -3.91 -6.95
C VAL A 38 3.03 -2.81 -7.84
N ALA A 39 2.78 -1.56 -7.47
CA ALA A 39 3.29 -0.37 -8.14
C ALA A 39 4.71 0.02 -7.67
N ALA A 40 5.03 -0.20 -6.38
CA ALA A 40 6.35 0.07 -5.81
C ALA A 40 6.65 -0.84 -4.62
N ARG A 41 7.94 -1.05 -4.35
CA ARG A 41 8.44 -1.76 -3.16
C ARG A 41 9.57 -0.98 -2.53
N HIS A 42 9.58 -0.94 -1.20
CA HIS A 42 10.65 -0.34 -0.40
C HIS A 42 11.02 -1.25 0.77
N SER A 43 12.28 -1.19 1.19
CA SER A 43 12.70 -1.82 2.43
C SER A 43 13.82 -1.03 3.10
N ARG A 44 13.93 -1.16 4.41
CA ARG A 44 15.07 -0.67 5.18
C ARG A 44 15.24 -1.43 6.51
N PRO A 45 16.36 -1.26 7.22
CA PRO A 45 16.52 -1.80 8.56
C PRO A 45 15.49 -1.25 9.55
N THR A 46 15.17 -2.03 10.58
CA THR A 46 14.38 -1.58 11.74
C THR A 46 15.31 -1.04 12.81
N PRO A 47 15.17 0.22 13.26
CA PRO A 47 15.99 0.79 14.34
C PRO A 47 15.50 0.31 15.72
N ALA A 48 15.35 -1.01 15.89
CA ALA A 48 14.71 -1.59 17.08
C ALA A 48 15.45 -1.28 18.38
N ARG A 49 16.77 -1.04 18.30
CA ARG A 49 17.61 -0.67 19.46
C ARG A 49 17.49 0.81 19.85
N GLU A 50 16.94 1.64 18.97
CA GLU A 50 16.77 3.08 19.18
C GLU A 50 15.39 3.41 19.78
N GLY A 51 14.52 2.40 19.93
CA GLY A 51 13.23 2.49 20.59
C GLY A 51 12.05 2.75 19.65
N ALA A 52 10.84 2.76 20.23
CA ALA A 52 9.60 2.78 19.45
C ALA A 52 9.42 4.07 18.63
N ALA A 53 9.87 5.22 19.14
CA ALA A 53 9.80 6.49 18.41
C ALA A 53 10.63 6.44 17.12
N ALA A 54 11.88 5.97 17.18
CA ALA A 54 12.72 5.80 15.99
C ALA A 54 12.10 4.83 14.98
N VAL A 55 11.40 3.79 15.44
CA VAL A 55 10.67 2.87 14.53
C VAL A 55 9.51 3.58 13.84
N LEU A 56 8.74 4.41 14.56
CA LEU A 56 7.64 5.20 13.99
C LEU A 56 8.14 6.29 13.05
N ASP A 57 9.21 6.99 13.39
CA ASP A 57 9.86 7.99 12.54
C ASP A 57 10.40 7.36 11.27
N ALA A 58 10.91 6.15 11.38
CA ALA A 58 11.19 5.37 10.20
C ALA A 58 9.88 5.28 9.39
N LEU A 59 8.78 4.77 9.94
CA LEU A 59 7.54 4.52 9.18
C LEU A 59 6.88 5.75 8.51
N ALA A 60 7.26 6.97 8.90
CA ALA A 60 6.70 8.24 8.41
C ALA A 60 7.09 8.61 6.97
#